data_AF-A0A4R4TG38-F1
#
_entry.id   AF-A0A4R4TG38-F1
#
_cell.length_a   1.000
_cell.length_b   1.000
_cell.length_c   1.000
_cell.angle_alpha   90.00
_cell.angle_beta   90.00
_cell.angle_gamma   90.00
#
_symmetry.space_group_name_H-M   'P 1'
#
loop_
_entity.id
_entity.type
_entity.pdbx_description
1 polymer ?
#
loop_
_entity_poly.entity_id
_entity_poly.type
_entity_poly.pdbx_seq_one_letter_code
_entity_poly.pdbx_strand_id
1 'polypeptide(L)'
;MLDRRLYLHLATWLGQWPAGPGLHVVGSRRRGRPAWDGRLRPAIAVRAGDSTVLSVPPERVAAIRALARGPEAGLSAALPAAVGQPGWVVHHDTFRWSLAPAPLPDVGEW
;
A
#
# COMPACT_ATOMS: atom_id res chain seq x y z
N MET A 1 10.95 -2.75 -17.47
CA MET A 1 11.70 -3.33 -16.33
C MET A 1 11.59 -2.35 -15.17
N LEU A 2 11.05 -2.75 -14.02
CA LEU A 2 10.96 -1.85 -12.85
C LEU A 2 12.39 -1.57 -12.34
N ASP A 3 12.68 -0.35 -11.93
CA ASP A 3 13.92 -0.04 -11.22
C ASP A 3 14.08 -0.94 -9.98
N ARG A 4 15.29 -1.44 -9.73
CA ARG A 4 15.56 -2.39 -8.64
C ARG A 4 15.26 -1.82 -7.26
N ARG A 5 15.58 -0.54 -7.02
CA ARG A 5 15.33 0.11 -5.72
C ARG A 5 13.84 0.28 -5.49
N LEU A 6 13.11 0.72 -6.51
CA LEU A 6 11.65 0.80 -6.44
C LEU A 6 11.02 -0.57 -6.19
N TYR A 7 11.46 -1.60 -6.93
CA TYR A 7 10.96 -2.96 -6.75
C TYR A 7 11.15 -3.44 -5.31
N LEU A 8 12.37 -3.36 -4.78
CA LEU A 8 12.68 -3.80 -3.42
C LEU A 8 11.90 -3.00 -2.37
N HIS A 9 11.77 -1.70 -2.59
CA HIS A 9 10.97 -0.83 -1.73
C HIS A 9 9.51 -1.27 -1.68
N LEU A 10 8.86 -1.45 -2.84
CA LEU A 10 7.46 -1.86 -2.92
C LEU A 10 7.25 -3.28 -2.39
N ALA A 11 8.11 -4.24 -2.75
CA ALA A 11 8.04 -5.60 -2.24
C ALA A 11 8.16 -5.63 -0.71
N THR A 12 9.08 -4.86 -0.13
CA THR A 12 9.27 -4.78 1.33
C THR A 12 8.12 -4.05 2.03
N TRP A 13 7.65 -2.95 1.44
CA TRP A 13 6.62 -2.11 2.07
C TRP A 13 5.25 -2.81 2.02
N LEU A 14 4.88 -3.33 0.86
CA LEU A 14 3.58 -3.97 0.62
C LEU A 14 3.55 -5.43 1.06
N GLY A 15 4.71 -6.09 1.16
CA GLY A 15 4.84 -7.53 1.42
C GLY A 15 4.89 -8.38 0.14
N GLN A 16 4.47 -7.83 -1.00
CA GLN A 16 4.58 -8.43 -2.32
C GLN A 16 4.54 -7.32 -3.37
N TRP A 17 5.34 -7.46 -4.41
CA TRP A 17 5.26 -6.66 -5.63
C TRP A 17 6.04 -7.34 -6.76
N PRO A 18 5.59 -7.30 -8.03
CA PRO A 18 4.22 -6.98 -8.46
C PRO A 18 3.25 -8.14 -8.12
N ALA A 19 1.96 -7.97 -8.43
CA ALA A 19 0.98 -9.04 -8.29
C ALA A 19 0.07 -9.06 -9.51
N GLY A 20 0.51 -9.68 -10.61
CA GLY A 20 -0.24 -9.91 -11.86
C GLY A 20 -1.21 -8.81 -12.33
N PRO A 21 -2.14 -9.13 -13.23
CA PRO A 21 -3.31 -8.29 -13.47
C PRO A 21 -4.33 -8.38 -12.31
N GLY A 22 -5.04 -7.30 -12.04
CA GLY A 22 -6.14 -7.22 -11.08
C GLY A 22 -5.74 -6.79 -9.66
N LEU A 23 -6.67 -6.98 -8.72
CA LEU A 23 -6.49 -6.63 -7.30
C LEU A 23 -6.02 -7.85 -6.49
N HIS A 24 -4.87 -7.71 -5.84
CA HIS A 24 -4.26 -8.74 -4.99
C HIS A 24 -4.17 -8.25 -3.54
N VAL A 25 -4.91 -8.90 -2.66
CA VAL A 25 -4.85 -8.63 -1.22
C VAL A 25 -3.74 -9.48 -0.60
N VAL A 26 -2.77 -8.82 0.00
CA VAL A 26 -1.54 -9.42 0.54
C VAL A 26 -1.37 -9.06 2.02
N GLY A 27 -0.94 -10.04 2.82
CA GLY A 27 -0.64 -9.84 4.23
C GLY A 27 0.76 -9.28 4.44
N SER A 28 0.90 -8.23 5.26
CA SER A 28 2.19 -7.71 5.67
C SER A 28 2.19 -7.34 7.15
N ARG A 29 3.13 -7.92 7.93
CA ARG A 29 3.30 -7.58 9.36
C ARG A 29 3.63 -6.10 9.58
N ARG A 30 4.13 -5.39 8.55
CA ARG A 30 4.40 -3.95 8.59
C ARG A 30 3.12 -3.13 8.78
N ARG A 31 1.94 -3.64 8.40
CA ARG A 31 0.66 -2.96 8.59
C ARG A 31 0.23 -2.82 10.05
N GLY A 32 0.81 -3.62 10.95
CA GLY A 32 0.67 -3.48 12.40
C GLY A 32 1.71 -2.58 13.05
N ARG A 33 2.57 -1.91 12.28
CA ARG A 33 3.64 -1.03 12.80
C ARG A 33 3.48 0.41 12.29
N PRO A 34 3.87 1.40 13.10
CA PRO A 34 3.97 2.79 12.64
C PRO A 34 4.83 2.93 11.37
N ALA A 35 4.44 3.87 10.51
CA ALA A 35 5.30 4.34 9.42
C ALA A 35 6.37 5.31 9.96
N TRP A 36 7.16 5.90 9.06
CA TRP A 36 8.25 6.82 9.43
C TRP A 36 7.75 8.07 10.19
N ASP A 37 6.49 8.44 9.98
CA ASP A 37 5.81 9.57 10.64
C ASP A 37 5.18 9.17 12.00
N GLY A 38 5.46 7.97 12.51
CA GLY A 38 4.89 7.46 13.76
C GLY A 38 3.41 7.06 13.66
N ARG A 39 2.75 7.22 12.51
CA ARG A 39 1.33 6.90 12.35
C ARG A 39 1.12 5.50 11.79
N LEU A 40 0.07 4.82 12.25
CA LEU A 40 -0.32 3.53 11.71
C LEU A 40 -0.90 3.69 10.29
N ARG A 41 -0.60 2.72 9.41
CA ARG A 41 -1.20 2.60 8.08
C ARG A 41 -1.70 1.17 7.92
N PRO A 42 -2.90 0.86 8.43
CA PRO A 42 -3.36 -0.51 8.52
C PRO A 42 -3.66 -1.12 7.13
N ALA A 43 -3.93 -0.30 6.12
CA ALA A 43 -4.01 -0.73 4.73
C ALA A 43 -3.29 0.26 3.82
N ILE A 44 -2.63 -0.25 2.77
CA ILE A 44 -2.07 0.56 1.67
C ILE A 44 -2.29 -0.20 0.37
N ALA A 45 -2.83 0.49 -0.65
CA ALA A 45 -2.90 -0.02 -2.00
C ALA A 45 -1.93 0.72 -2.92
N VAL A 46 -1.26 -0.01 -3.81
CA VAL A 46 -0.50 0.56 -4.92
C VAL A 46 -1.00 -0.06 -6.21
N ARG A 47 -1.38 0.80 -7.15
CA ARG A 47 -1.82 0.44 -8.50
C ARG A 47 -0.79 0.92 -9.52
N ALA A 48 -0.35 0.03 -10.40
CA ALA A 48 0.50 0.34 -11.55
C ALA A 48 -0.02 -0.41 -12.77
N GLY A 49 -0.56 0.33 -13.74
CA GLY A 49 -1.27 -0.28 -14.88
C GLY A 49 -2.49 -1.08 -14.39
N ASP A 50 -2.56 -2.33 -14.81
CA ASP A 50 -3.60 -3.30 -14.43
C ASP A 50 -3.32 -4.03 -13.10
N SER A 51 -2.12 -3.88 -12.52
CA SER A 51 -1.73 -4.53 -11.27
C SER A 51 -2.05 -3.65 -10.06
N THR A 52 -2.82 -4.17 -9.10
CA THR A 52 -3.07 -3.51 -7.82
C THR A 52 -2.72 -4.46 -6.67
N VAL A 53 -1.84 -4.03 -5.76
CA VAL A 53 -1.58 -4.73 -4.49
C VAL A 53 -2.20 -3.94 -3.35
N LEU A 54 -3.11 -4.56 -2.60
CA LEU A 54 -3.66 -4.07 -1.35
C LEU A 54 -3.00 -4.81 -0.17
N SER A 55 -2.06 -4.14 0.48
CA SER A 55 -1.36 -4.63 1.67
C SER A 55 -2.20 -4.39 2.93
N VAL A 56 -2.47 -5.44 3.69
CA VAL A 56 -3.28 -5.43 4.95
C VAL A 56 -2.60 -6.28 6.03
N PRO A 57 -3.04 -6.23 7.31
CA PRO A 57 -2.49 -7.11 8.33
C PRO A 57 -2.77 -8.58 7.96
N PRO A 58 -1.83 -9.52 8.19
CA PRO A 58 -1.98 -10.91 7.75
C PRO A 58 -3.29 -11.56 8.19
N GLU A 59 -3.73 -11.28 9.42
CA GLU A 59 -4.97 -11.79 10.02
C GLU A 59 -6.25 -11.22 9.38
N ARG A 60 -6.16 -10.15 8.59
CA ARG A 60 -7.30 -9.52 7.91
C ARG A 60 -7.43 -9.92 6.45
N VAL A 61 -6.44 -10.60 5.87
CA VAL A 61 -6.38 -10.92 4.43
C VAL A 61 -7.65 -11.60 3.94
N ALA A 62 -8.14 -12.64 4.65
CA ALA A 62 -9.32 -13.38 4.22
C ALA A 62 -10.59 -12.53 4.19
N ALA A 63 -10.82 -11.71 5.23
CA ALA A 63 -11.97 -10.82 5.31
C ALA A 63 -11.92 -9.74 4.22
N ILE A 64 -10.75 -9.15 3.97
CA ILE A 64 -10.58 -8.13 2.93
C ILE A 64 -10.73 -8.73 1.52
N ARG A 65 -10.25 -9.96 1.28
CA ARG A 65 -10.49 -10.67 0.02
C ARG A 65 -11.97 -10.90 -0.24
N ALA A 66 -12.75 -11.17 0.81
CA ALA A 66 -14.20 -11.31 0.66
C ALA A 66 -14.86 -10.01 0.22
N LEU A 67 -14.47 -8.88 0.80
CA LEU A 67 -14.94 -7.55 0.42
C LEU A 67 -14.49 -7.17 -1.00
N ALA A 68 -13.26 -7.51 -1.37
CA ALA A 68 -12.66 -7.21 -2.67
C ALA A 68 -13.34 -7.93 -3.86
N ARG A 69 -14.23 -8.89 -3.61
CA ARG A 69 -15.08 -9.49 -4.66
C ARG A 69 -16.25 -8.58 -5.06
N GLY A 70 -16.59 -7.61 -4.23
CA GLY A 70 -17.62 -6.61 -4.51
C GLY A 70 -17.07 -5.41 -5.28
N PRO A 71 -17.91 -4.37 -5.49
CA PRO A 71 -17.49 -3.12 -6.11
C PRO A 71 -16.38 -2.42 -5.30
N GLU A 72 -15.45 -1.75 -5.99
CA GLU A 72 -14.35 -0.99 -5.37
C GLU A 72 -14.85 0.06 -4.36
N ALA A 73 -15.95 0.75 -4.67
CA ALA A 73 -16.57 1.70 -3.75
C ALA A 73 -17.01 1.05 -2.42
N GLY A 74 -17.54 -0.17 -2.49
CA GLY A 74 -17.92 -0.95 -1.32
C GLY A 74 -16.71 -1.38 -0.50
N LEU A 75 -15.63 -1.79 -1.16
CA LEU A 75 -14.35 -2.09 -0.51
C LEU A 75 -13.80 -0.86 0.21
N SER A 76 -13.70 0.29 -0.48
CA SER A 76 -13.16 1.53 0.10
C SER A 76 -13.96 2.00 1.32
N ALA A 77 -15.30 1.89 1.27
CA ALA A 77 -16.16 2.26 2.40
C ALA A 77 -16.02 1.30 3.60
N ALA A 78 -15.88 -0.01 3.34
CA ALA A 78 -15.79 -1.03 4.39
C ALA A 78 -14.38 -1.18 5.00
N LEU A 79 -13.34 -0.74 4.29
CA LEU A 79 -11.95 -0.98 4.64
C LEU A 79 -11.57 -0.50 6.04
N PRO A 80 -11.94 0.72 6.51
CA PRO A 80 -11.60 1.19 7.86
C PRO A 80 -12.08 0.25 8.97
N ALA A 81 -13.35 -0.16 8.92
CA ALA A 81 -13.91 -1.09 9.88
C ALA A 81 -13.23 -2.47 9.78
N ALA A 82 -13.00 -2.96 8.56
CA ALA A 82 -12.42 -4.28 8.33
C ALA A 82 -10.94 -4.40 8.79
N VAL A 83 -10.22 -3.29 8.88
CA VAL A 83 -8.87 -3.23 9.47
C VAL A 83 -8.84 -2.81 10.94
N GLY A 84 -10.01 -2.70 11.59
CA GLY A 84 -10.13 -2.38 13.02
C GLY A 84 -9.89 -0.91 13.36
N GLN A 85 -10.04 -0.01 12.39
CA GLN A 85 -9.83 1.43 12.55
C GLN A 85 -11.00 2.20 11.91
N PRO A 86 -12.22 2.15 12.47
CA PRO A 86 -13.43 2.70 11.82
C PRO A 86 -13.39 4.21 11.58
N GLY A 87 -12.60 4.96 12.35
CA GLY A 87 -12.38 6.40 12.13
C GLY A 87 -11.27 6.73 11.11
N TRP A 88 -10.63 5.73 10.51
CA TRP A 88 -9.56 5.94 9.54
C TRP A 88 -10.13 6.36 8.18
N VAL A 89 -9.57 7.43 7.61
CA VAL A 89 -10.01 7.98 6.32
C VAL A 89 -9.23 7.31 5.18
N VAL A 90 -9.96 6.76 4.21
CA VAL A 90 -9.41 6.24 2.96
C VAL A 90 -9.39 7.38 1.92
N HIS A 91 -8.27 7.52 1.23
CA HIS A 91 -8.10 8.47 0.15
C HIS A 91 -7.24 7.84 -0.96
N HIS A 92 -7.41 8.35 -2.17
CA HIS A 92 -6.52 8.07 -3.29
C HIS A 92 -5.43 9.13 -3.35
N ASP A 93 -4.21 8.71 -3.67
CA ASP A 93 -3.09 9.62 -3.89
C ASP A 93 -2.19 9.08 -5.01
N THR A 94 -1.34 9.95 -5.56
CA THR A 94 -0.39 9.61 -6.61
C THR A 94 1.00 9.43 -6.01
N PHE A 95 1.49 8.18 -5.99
CA PHE A 95 2.88 7.91 -5.66
C PHE A 95 3.79 8.18 -6.86
N ARG A 96 4.58 9.26 -6.80
CA ARG A 96 5.57 9.62 -7.82
C ARG A 96 6.96 9.17 -7.41
N TRP A 97 7.74 8.71 -8.39
CA TRP A 97 9.15 8.35 -8.22
C TRP A 97 9.93 8.80 -9.45
N SER A 98 11.23 9.01 -9.30
CA SER A 98 12.13 9.40 -10.39
C SER A 98 13.50 8.76 -10.20
N LEU A 99 14.17 8.47 -11.32
CA LEU A 99 15.59 8.09 -11.36
C LEU A 99 16.51 9.30 -11.55
N ALA A 100 15.93 10.45 -11.88
CA ALA A 100 16.62 11.72 -12.05
C ALA A 100 15.93 12.73 -11.11
N PRO A 101 16.22 12.71 -9.80
CA PRO A 101 15.74 13.76 -8.91
C PRO A 101 16.28 15.11 -9.38
N ALA A 102 15.55 16.19 -9.08
CA ALA A 102 16.04 17.54 -9.37
C ALA A 102 17.39 17.78 -8.66
N PRO A 103 18.35 18.46 -9.30
CA PRO A 103 19.63 18.77 -8.70
C PRO A 103 19.45 19.87 -7.65
N LEU A 104 19.02 19.49 -6.46
CA LEU A 104 18.86 20.39 -5.32
C LEU A 104 20.22 20.57 -4.61
N PRO A 105 20.50 21.75 -4.02
CA PRO A 105 21.67 21.95 -3.18
C PRO A 105 21.71 20.93 -2.03
N ASP A 106 22.93 20.62 -1.58
CA ASP A 106 23.13 19.79 -0.39
C ASP A 106 22.45 20.44 0.84
N VAL A 107 21.67 19.65 1.58
CA VAL A 107 20.97 20.08 2.79
C VAL A 107 21.69 19.66 4.07
N GLY A 108 22.91 19.12 3.95
CA GLY A 108 23.73 18.66 5.06
C GLY A 108 23.53 17.17 5.39
N GLU A 109 24.22 16.73 6.44
CA GLU A 109 24.19 15.33 6.91
C GLU A 109 23.03 15.10 7.91
N TRP A 110 22.33 13.97 7.79
CA TRP A 110 21.19 13.56 8.61
C TRP A 110 21.44 12.22 9.32
#